data_AF-A0A7Y8IXA5-F1
#
_entry.id   AF-A0A7Y8IXA5-F1
#
_cell.length_a   1.000
_cell.length_b   1.000
_cell.length_c   1.000
_cell.angle_alpha   90.00
_cell.angle_beta   90.00
_cell.angle_gamma   90.00
#
_symmetry.space_group_name_H-M   'P 1'
#
loop_
_entity.id
_entity.type
_entity.pdbx_description
1 polymer ?
#
loop_
_entity_poly.entity_id
_entity_poly.type
_entity_poly.pdbx_seq_one_letter_code
_entity_poly.pdbx_strand_id
1 'polypeptide(L)'
;MSTRTLKMAAIVCFLIALGGLLIGGLVANRQAPPYPERVTGPDGAVLFTRADILAGQDVYQRYGLMDHGSVWGHGSQRGMEFSAVTLHRAGERVREQLSRTAYGRDYRELEAEERDLIDLRTRREMKANNFDAANGTLRLSAAQVEALGEITTFWERTFRDGDEGFGFLPGTVPSPDERKQIGRFFFWTAWVASATRPGTDHSYTNNWPPDRSVGNVATTETYIWSIGGIVSLFVALGLFIFWVHRDRIWYGEAKGVPLAEKLVGMPLTSSQLKAAKYFLVVILLFLVQTSFGGLLAMTLFPLGIAQAWTSYKEGLWVAWDVSFFERPVISLLGQLRIIPDTVIIVFGVLPLVYFLFKTFPHLKAQEIKEEESVWDRLGVKL
;
A
#
# COMPACT_ATOMS: atom_id res chain seq x y z
N MET A 1 11.87 25.79 30.56
CA MET A 1 10.95 24.82 31.24
C MET A 1 11.70 23.85 32.16
N SER A 2 11.07 23.33 33.22
CA SER A 2 11.67 22.26 34.04
C SER A 2 11.59 20.89 33.34
N THR A 3 12.52 19.98 33.64
CA THR A 3 12.49 18.60 33.12
C THR A 3 11.24 17.83 33.54
N ARG A 4 10.71 18.11 34.73
CA ARG A 4 9.43 17.54 35.20
C ARG A 4 8.27 17.95 34.30
N THR A 5 8.23 19.22 33.89
CA THR A 5 7.20 19.75 32.99
C THR A 5 7.29 19.08 31.61
N LEU A 6 8.50 18.95 31.06
CA LEU A 6 8.70 18.29 29.76
C LEU A 6 8.32 16.80 29.80
N LYS A 7 8.66 16.08 30.88
CA LYS A 7 8.25 14.69 31.08
C LYS A 7 6.73 14.55 31.14
N MET A 8 6.07 15.42 31.91
CA MET A 8 4.61 15.41 32.01
C MET A 8 3.96 15.70 30.65
N ALA A 9 4.46 16.69 29.92
CA ALA A 9 3.98 17.00 28.57
C ALA A 9 4.13 15.80 27.62
N ALA A 10 5.29 15.13 27.63
CA ALA A 10 5.52 13.94 26.81
C ALA A 10 4.56 12.79 27.17
N ILE A 11 4.32 12.54 28.45
CA ILE A 11 3.37 11.51 28.92
C ILE A 11 1.95 11.85 28.47
N VAL A 12 1.51 13.10 28.63
CA VAL A 12 0.18 13.54 28.20
C VAL A 12 0.02 13.41 26.69
N CYS A 13 1.00 13.85 25.89
CA CYS A 13 0.98 13.68 24.44
C CYS A 13 0.87 12.20 24.04
N PHE A 14 1.65 11.32 24.69
CA PHE A 14 1.59 9.88 24.44
C PHE A 14 0.21 9.30 24.76
N LEU A 15 -0.36 9.62 25.92
CA LEU A 15 -1.68 9.11 26.32
C LEU A 15 -2.80 9.60 25.40
N ILE A 16 -2.75 10.87 24.96
CA ILE A 16 -3.73 11.41 24.00
C ILE A 16 -3.59 10.73 22.64
N ALA A 17 -2.36 10.59 22.11
CA ALA A 17 -2.12 9.93 20.83
C ALA A 17 -2.53 8.45 20.85
N LEU A 18 -2.18 7.72 21.91
CA LEU A 18 -2.56 6.32 22.10
C LEU A 18 -4.08 6.17 22.26
N GLY A 19 -4.71 7.04 23.06
CA GLY A 19 -6.16 7.07 23.21
C GLY A 19 -6.87 7.31 21.88
N GLY A 20 -6.39 8.29 21.10
CA GLY A 20 -6.90 8.56 19.75
C GLY A 20 -6.75 7.36 18.81
N LEU A 21 -5.59 6.70 18.82
CA LEU A 21 -5.35 5.48 18.02
C LEU A 21 -6.29 4.34 18.40
N LEU A 22 -6.48 4.08 19.70
CA LEU A 22 -7.34 2.99 20.18
C LEU A 22 -8.82 3.26 19.89
N ILE A 23 -9.29 4.49 20.13
CA ILE A 23 -10.67 4.90 19.82
C ILE A 23 -10.89 4.80 18.30
N GLY A 24 -9.96 5.34 17.51
CA GLY A 24 -10.00 5.26 16.04
C GLY A 24 -10.04 3.80 15.55
N GLY A 25 -9.22 2.92 16.11
CA GLY A 25 -9.20 1.50 15.78
C GLY A 25 -10.51 0.78 16.13
N LEU A 26 -11.12 1.07 17.28
CA LEU A 26 -12.41 0.52 17.67
C LEU A 26 -13.54 0.97 16.73
N VAL A 27 -13.54 2.25 16.35
CA VAL A 27 -14.52 2.80 15.40
C VAL A 27 -14.31 2.18 14.01
N ALA A 28 -13.07 2.12 13.53
CA ALA A 28 -12.73 1.52 12.24
C ALA A 28 -13.14 0.05 12.17
N ASN A 29 -12.91 -0.73 13.22
CA ASN A 29 -13.29 -2.15 13.26
C ASN A 29 -14.81 -2.34 13.21
N ARG A 30 -15.59 -1.51 13.92
CA ARG A 30 -17.06 -1.55 13.89
C ARG A 30 -17.65 -1.09 12.56
N GLN A 31 -16.93 -0.25 11.84
CA GLN A 31 -17.34 0.30 10.56
C GLN A 31 -16.67 -0.40 9.36
N ALA A 32 -15.96 -1.50 9.59
CA ALA A 32 -15.37 -2.28 8.51
C ALA A 32 -16.46 -2.78 7.54
N PRO A 33 -16.14 -2.91 6.25
CA PRO A 33 -17.07 -3.51 5.29
C PRO A 33 -17.38 -4.96 5.69
N PRO A 34 -18.63 -5.41 5.54
CA PRO A 34 -19.01 -6.77 5.91
C PRO A 34 -18.47 -7.78 4.90
N TYR A 35 -18.18 -8.99 5.40
CA TYR A 35 -18.06 -10.18 4.58
C TYR A 35 -19.43 -10.87 4.55
N PRO A 36 -20.18 -10.85 3.44
CA PRO A 36 -21.50 -11.46 3.39
C PRO A 36 -21.41 -12.97 3.61
N GLU A 37 -22.30 -13.52 4.44
CA GLU A 37 -22.42 -14.97 4.65
C GLU A 37 -22.78 -15.68 3.34
N ARG A 38 -23.64 -15.05 2.54
CA ARG A 38 -24.01 -15.49 1.20
C ARG A 38 -24.17 -14.32 0.25
N VAL A 39 -23.75 -14.52 -0.99
CA VAL A 39 -24.00 -13.62 -2.12
C VAL A 39 -24.96 -14.32 -3.06
N THR A 40 -26.09 -13.70 -3.36
CA THR A 40 -27.17 -14.31 -4.14
C THR A 40 -27.49 -13.53 -5.41
N GLY A 41 -28.00 -14.23 -6.42
CA GLY A 41 -28.62 -13.61 -7.59
C GLY A 41 -30.00 -13.00 -7.28
N PRO A 42 -30.62 -12.36 -8.27
CA PRO A 42 -31.97 -11.79 -8.14
C PRO A 42 -33.05 -12.86 -7.91
N ASP A 43 -32.82 -14.09 -8.34
CA ASP A 43 -33.66 -15.27 -8.16
C ASP A 43 -33.48 -15.98 -6.80
N GLY A 44 -32.52 -15.53 -5.99
CA GLY A 44 -32.17 -16.13 -4.70
C GLY A 44 -31.16 -17.28 -4.79
N ALA A 45 -30.65 -17.60 -5.98
CA ALA A 45 -29.59 -18.59 -6.13
C ALA A 45 -28.29 -18.12 -5.46
N VAL A 46 -27.66 -18.98 -4.65
CA VAL A 46 -26.38 -18.65 -4.00
C VAL A 46 -25.24 -18.74 -5.02
N LEU A 47 -24.53 -17.64 -5.21
CA LEU A 47 -23.42 -17.52 -6.17
C LEU A 47 -22.07 -17.88 -5.52
N PHE A 48 -21.86 -17.39 -4.30
CA PHE A 48 -20.71 -17.69 -3.45
C PHE A 48 -20.98 -17.25 -2.00
N THR A 49 -20.11 -17.66 -1.09
CA THR A 49 -20.27 -17.51 0.36
C THR A 49 -19.11 -16.74 0.99
N ARG A 50 -19.23 -16.42 2.28
CA ARG A 50 -18.12 -15.88 3.09
C ARG A 50 -16.85 -16.73 2.99
N ALA A 51 -16.99 -18.05 3.03
CA ALA A 51 -15.87 -18.98 2.96
C ALA A 51 -15.12 -18.89 1.63
N ASP A 52 -15.85 -18.70 0.52
CA ASP A 52 -15.28 -18.52 -0.81
C ASP A 52 -14.45 -17.23 -0.90
N ILE A 53 -14.93 -16.12 -0.33
CA ILE A 53 -14.21 -14.83 -0.29
C ILE A 53 -12.92 -14.98 0.51
N LEU A 54 -12.98 -15.62 1.70
CA LEU A 54 -11.81 -15.83 2.55
C LEU A 54 -10.80 -16.79 1.90
N ALA A 55 -11.27 -17.82 1.20
CA ALA A 55 -10.39 -18.70 0.41
C ALA A 55 -9.69 -17.91 -0.69
N GLY A 56 -10.38 -16.98 -1.37
CA GLY A 56 -9.76 -16.10 -2.36
C GLY A 56 -8.73 -15.15 -1.76
N GLN A 57 -9.00 -14.62 -0.56
CA GLN A 57 -8.05 -13.80 0.18
C GLN A 57 -6.80 -14.60 0.61
N ASP A 58 -6.98 -15.84 1.03
CA ASP A 58 -5.89 -16.77 1.35
C ASP A 58 -5.03 -17.06 0.10
N VAL A 59 -5.64 -17.28 -1.06
CA VAL A 59 -4.92 -17.41 -2.34
C VAL A 59 -4.13 -16.13 -2.66
N TYR A 60 -4.73 -14.95 -2.48
CA TYR A 60 -4.05 -13.67 -2.69
C TYR A 60 -2.77 -13.54 -1.84
N GLN A 61 -2.83 -13.97 -0.57
CA GLN A 61 -1.69 -13.96 0.34
C GLN A 61 -0.67 -15.05 0.02
N ARG A 62 -1.13 -16.28 -0.25
CA ARG A 62 -0.29 -17.47 -0.54
C ARG A 62 0.66 -17.22 -1.71
N TYR A 63 0.16 -16.58 -2.76
CA TYR A 63 0.95 -16.31 -3.97
C TYR A 63 1.67 -14.96 -3.94
N GLY A 64 1.71 -14.28 -2.79
CA GLY A 64 2.44 -13.01 -2.64
C GLY A 64 1.96 -11.91 -3.58
N LEU A 65 0.67 -11.91 -3.94
CA LEU A 65 0.17 -11.00 -4.98
C LEU A 65 0.15 -9.54 -4.53
N MET A 66 0.29 -9.26 -3.23
CA MET A 66 0.51 -7.91 -2.69
C MET A 66 1.93 -7.38 -2.98
N ASP A 67 2.91 -8.26 -3.20
CA ASP A 67 4.26 -7.87 -3.62
C ASP A 67 4.35 -7.66 -5.14
N HIS A 68 3.29 -8.04 -5.87
CA HIS A 68 3.20 -7.87 -7.31
C HIS A 68 2.22 -6.76 -7.70
N GLY A 69 0.96 -6.82 -7.29
CA GLY A 69 -0.06 -5.78 -7.48
C GLY A 69 -0.56 -5.22 -6.14
N SER A 70 -1.77 -4.68 -6.14
CA SER A 70 -2.34 -4.04 -4.94
C SER A 70 -3.85 -4.25 -4.79
N VAL A 71 -4.31 -4.22 -3.53
CA VAL A 71 -5.73 -4.18 -3.15
C VAL A 71 -5.95 -2.93 -2.31
N TRP A 72 -6.96 -2.15 -2.67
CA TRP A 72 -7.26 -0.87 -2.05
C TRP A 72 -6.06 0.09 -2.02
N GLY A 73 -5.22 0.03 -3.07
CA GLY A 73 -4.02 0.84 -3.22
C GLY A 73 -2.86 0.40 -2.32
N HIS A 74 -3.02 -0.65 -1.52
CA HIS A 74 -1.97 -1.22 -0.69
C HIS A 74 -1.34 -2.41 -1.41
N GLY A 75 -0.04 -2.33 -1.65
CA GLY A 75 0.74 -3.35 -2.31
C GLY A 75 1.79 -2.75 -3.23
N SER A 76 2.27 -3.56 -4.16
CA SER A 76 3.26 -3.19 -5.15
C SER A 76 2.61 -2.51 -6.36
N GLN A 77 3.44 -1.77 -7.10
CA GLN A 77 3.02 -1.05 -8.31
C GLN A 77 3.41 -1.77 -9.60
N ARG A 78 3.87 -3.02 -9.50
CA ARG A 78 4.35 -3.79 -10.66
C ARG A 78 3.21 -4.36 -11.51
N GLY A 79 2.21 -4.93 -10.87
CA GLY A 79 1.03 -5.53 -11.47
C GLY A 79 -0.20 -4.64 -11.29
N MET A 80 -1.38 -5.20 -11.56
CA MET A 80 -2.64 -4.46 -11.48
C MET A 80 -3.02 -4.05 -10.04
N GLU A 81 -3.77 -2.96 -9.93
CA GLU A 81 -4.61 -2.69 -8.76
C GLU A 81 -5.91 -3.52 -8.92
N PHE A 82 -5.96 -4.66 -8.22
CA PHE A 82 -6.96 -5.70 -8.44
C PHE A 82 -8.39 -5.20 -8.19
N SER A 83 -8.59 -4.29 -7.24
CA SER A 83 -9.91 -3.77 -6.90
C SER A 83 -10.40 -2.75 -7.93
N ALA A 84 -9.52 -1.88 -8.42
CA ALA A 84 -9.81 -0.84 -9.39
C ALA A 84 -10.05 -1.42 -10.78
N VAL A 85 -9.21 -2.36 -11.22
CA VAL A 85 -9.41 -3.05 -12.50
C VAL A 85 -10.71 -3.85 -12.49
N THR A 86 -10.97 -4.58 -11.39
CA THR A 86 -12.22 -5.34 -11.24
C THR A 86 -13.43 -4.41 -11.21
N LEU A 87 -13.36 -3.31 -10.46
CA LEU A 87 -14.44 -2.33 -10.36
C LEU A 87 -14.76 -1.69 -11.71
N HIS A 88 -13.73 -1.28 -12.46
CA HIS A 88 -13.91 -0.67 -13.76
C HIS A 88 -14.59 -1.63 -14.74
N ARG A 89 -14.07 -2.86 -14.87
CA ARG A 89 -14.65 -3.92 -15.71
C ARG A 89 -16.08 -4.27 -15.30
N ALA A 90 -16.34 -4.35 -14.00
CA ALA A 90 -17.70 -4.54 -13.48
C ALA A 90 -18.64 -3.43 -13.96
N GLY A 91 -18.21 -2.17 -13.83
CA GLY A 91 -18.95 -0.99 -14.26
C GLY A 91 -19.23 -1.00 -15.77
N GLU A 92 -18.23 -1.33 -16.59
CA GLU A 92 -18.41 -1.44 -18.04
C GLU A 92 -19.41 -2.54 -18.42
N ARG A 93 -19.31 -3.71 -17.79
CA ARG A 93 -20.23 -4.82 -18.07
C ARG A 93 -21.65 -4.50 -17.62
N VAL A 94 -21.83 -3.89 -16.45
CA VAL A 94 -23.15 -3.42 -15.98
C VAL A 94 -23.72 -2.39 -16.95
N ARG A 95 -22.90 -1.43 -17.40
CA ARG A 95 -23.31 -0.40 -18.37
C ARG A 95 -23.78 -0.99 -19.68
N GLU A 96 -23.02 -1.94 -20.21
CA GLU A 96 -23.35 -2.63 -21.45
C GLU A 96 -24.67 -3.41 -21.31
N GLN A 97 -24.86 -4.10 -20.19
CA GLN A 97 -26.09 -4.85 -19.95
C GLN A 97 -27.31 -3.94 -19.79
N LEU A 98 -27.16 -2.80 -19.11
CA LEU A 98 -28.21 -1.80 -18.98
C LEU A 98 -28.57 -1.18 -20.33
N SER A 99 -27.58 -0.93 -21.19
CA SER A 99 -27.78 -0.45 -22.57
C SER A 99 -28.63 -1.43 -23.37
N ARG A 100 -28.21 -2.69 -23.42
CA ARG A 100 -28.90 -3.76 -24.16
C ARG A 100 -30.31 -3.99 -23.64
N THR A 101 -30.50 -3.96 -22.32
CA THR A 101 -31.82 -4.15 -21.70
C THR A 101 -32.78 -3.01 -22.01
N ALA A 102 -32.29 -1.77 -22.04
CA ALA A 102 -33.14 -0.59 -22.24
C ALA A 102 -33.42 -0.27 -23.72
N TYR A 103 -32.42 -0.48 -24.59
CA TYR A 103 -32.45 -0.01 -25.98
C TYR A 103 -32.17 -1.08 -27.03
N GLY A 104 -31.82 -2.32 -26.63
CA GLY A 104 -31.46 -3.40 -27.55
C GLY A 104 -30.18 -3.15 -28.36
N ARG A 105 -29.37 -2.15 -27.97
CA ARG A 105 -28.15 -1.72 -28.67
C ARG A 105 -26.96 -1.68 -27.72
N ASP A 106 -25.77 -1.78 -28.27
CA ASP A 106 -24.53 -1.66 -27.50
C ASP A 106 -24.33 -0.21 -27.03
N TYR A 107 -23.67 -0.01 -25.88
CA TYR A 107 -23.54 1.34 -25.28
C TYR A 107 -22.88 2.36 -26.22
N ARG A 108 -21.97 1.91 -27.08
CA ARG A 108 -21.25 2.76 -28.04
C ARG A 108 -22.11 3.26 -29.20
N GLU A 109 -23.24 2.61 -29.45
CA GLU A 109 -24.18 2.92 -30.54
C GLU A 109 -25.36 3.80 -30.08
N LEU A 110 -25.39 4.14 -28.79
CA LEU A 110 -26.42 4.99 -28.21
C LEU A 110 -26.18 6.48 -28.53
N GLU A 111 -27.28 7.21 -28.67
CA GLU A 111 -27.25 8.67 -28.79
C GLU A 111 -26.76 9.33 -27.49
N ALA A 112 -26.37 10.60 -27.53
CA ALA A 112 -25.81 11.29 -26.36
C ALA A 112 -26.72 11.25 -25.12
N GLU A 113 -28.02 11.57 -25.29
CA GLU A 113 -28.99 11.55 -24.19
C GLU A 113 -29.24 10.15 -23.62
N GLU A 114 -29.23 9.13 -24.50
CA GLU A 114 -29.39 7.73 -24.10
C GLU A 114 -28.17 7.26 -23.29
N ARG A 115 -26.96 7.66 -23.71
CA ARG A 115 -25.71 7.38 -22.97
C ARG A 115 -25.72 8.04 -21.60
N ASP A 116 -26.12 9.31 -21.50
CA ASP A 116 -26.19 10.02 -20.22
C ASP A 116 -27.14 9.32 -19.23
N LEU A 117 -28.29 8.83 -19.73
CA LEU A 117 -29.24 8.07 -18.91
C LEU A 117 -28.66 6.73 -18.45
N ILE A 118 -28.01 5.99 -19.35
CA ILE A 118 -27.36 4.72 -19.02
C ILE A 118 -26.21 4.94 -18.03
N ASP A 119 -25.39 5.97 -18.19
CA ASP A 119 -24.31 6.29 -17.25
C ASP A 119 -24.86 6.63 -15.86
N LEU A 120 -25.96 7.39 -15.77
CA LEU A 120 -26.63 7.65 -14.50
C LEU A 120 -27.16 6.36 -13.85
N ARG A 121 -27.75 5.45 -14.64
CA ARG A 121 -28.26 4.16 -14.15
C ARG A 121 -27.11 3.27 -13.68
N THR A 122 -26.02 3.17 -14.44
CA THR A 122 -24.81 2.43 -14.06
C THR A 122 -24.25 2.93 -12.74
N ARG A 123 -24.11 4.25 -12.56
CA ARG A 123 -23.66 4.82 -11.29
C ARG A 123 -24.59 4.42 -10.14
N ARG A 124 -25.90 4.57 -10.30
CA ARG A 124 -26.87 4.18 -9.25
C ARG A 124 -26.79 2.69 -8.92
N GLU A 125 -26.66 1.84 -9.94
CA GLU A 125 -26.54 0.39 -9.81
C GLU A 125 -25.25 -0.02 -9.06
N MET A 126 -24.11 0.56 -9.44
CA MET A 126 -22.81 0.26 -8.82
C MET A 126 -22.69 0.81 -7.39
N LYS A 127 -23.36 1.92 -7.08
CA LYS A 127 -23.39 2.54 -5.75
C LYS A 127 -24.44 1.91 -4.82
N ALA A 128 -25.39 1.12 -5.35
CA ALA A 128 -26.44 0.50 -4.56
C ALA A 128 -25.86 -0.54 -3.57
N ASN A 129 -26.28 -0.44 -2.31
CA ASN A 129 -25.85 -1.35 -1.26
C ASN A 129 -27.00 -2.27 -0.86
N ASN A 130 -27.07 -3.42 -1.53
CA ASN A 130 -28.09 -4.44 -1.32
C ASN A 130 -27.64 -5.52 -0.29
N PHE A 131 -26.82 -5.12 0.68
CA PHE A 131 -26.44 -5.98 1.79
C PHE A 131 -27.45 -5.87 2.93
N ASP A 132 -28.05 -7.01 3.29
CA ASP A 132 -28.93 -7.14 4.44
C ASP A 132 -28.12 -7.65 5.64
N ALA A 133 -27.94 -6.77 6.63
CA ALA A 133 -27.19 -7.07 7.85
C ALA A 133 -27.90 -8.08 8.76
N ALA A 134 -29.22 -8.24 8.67
CA ALA A 134 -29.98 -9.14 9.56
C ALA A 134 -29.76 -10.61 9.21
N ASN A 135 -29.62 -10.93 7.93
CA ASN A 135 -29.41 -12.29 7.42
C ASN A 135 -28.02 -12.49 6.78
N GLY A 136 -27.17 -11.46 6.75
CA GLY A 136 -25.83 -11.50 6.19
C GLY A 136 -25.79 -11.74 4.68
N THR A 137 -26.84 -11.35 3.95
CA THR A 137 -26.97 -11.63 2.51
C THR A 137 -26.70 -10.39 1.66
N LEU A 138 -25.80 -10.50 0.70
CA LEU A 138 -25.65 -9.52 -0.37
C LEU A 138 -26.41 -10.00 -1.62
N ARG A 139 -27.41 -9.23 -2.05
CA ARG A 139 -28.19 -9.54 -3.26
C ARG A 139 -27.67 -8.75 -4.46
N LEU A 140 -27.11 -9.46 -5.44
CA LEU A 140 -26.68 -8.87 -6.71
C LEU A 140 -27.87 -8.73 -7.66
N SER A 141 -27.87 -7.67 -8.46
CA SER A 141 -28.80 -7.54 -9.58
C SER A 141 -28.42 -8.43 -10.76
N ALA A 142 -29.32 -8.61 -11.73
CA ALA A 142 -29.02 -9.39 -12.93
C ALA A 142 -27.77 -8.87 -13.68
N ALA A 143 -27.60 -7.55 -13.79
CA ALA A 143 -26.43 -6.94 -14.43
C ALA A 143 -25.14 -7.20 -13.65
N GLN A 144 -25.20 -7.15 -12.31
CA GLN A 144 -24.06 -7.46 -11.45
C GLN A 144 -23.68 -8.94 -11.48
N VAL A 145 -24.65 -9.85 -11.64
CA VAL A 145 -24.40 -11.29 -11.82
C VAL A 145 -23.65 -11.56 -13.13
N GLU A 146 -24.03 -10.88 -14.23
CA GLU A 146 -23.28 -11.00 -15.47
C GLU A 146 -21.86 -10.41 -15.36
N ALA A 147 -21.71 -9.28 -14.67
CA ALA A 147 -20.39 -8.72 -14.37
C ALA A 147 -19.51 -9.69 -13.57
N LEU A 148 -20.06 -10.37 -12.56
CA LEU A 148 -19.33 -11.42 -11.82
C LEU A 148 -18.82 -12.53 -12.75
N GLY A 149 -19.62 -12.95 -13.74
CA GLY A 149 -19.23 -13.94 -14.74
C GLY A 149 -18.05 -13.49 -15.62
N GLU A 150 -18.06 -12.24 -16.08
CA GLU A 150 -16.94 -11.65 -16.84
C GLU A 150 -15.67 -11.55 -15.99
N ILE A 151 -15.79 -11.03 -14.77
CA ILE A 151 -14.66 -10.80 -13.86
C ILE A 151 -13.97 -12.12 -13.48
N THR A 152 -14.77 -13.13 -13.15
CA THR A 152 -14.22 -14.45 -12.80
C THR A 152 -13.50 -15.09 -13.99
N THR A 153 -14.01 -14.90 -15.21
CA THR A 153 -13.37 -15.36 -16.44
C THR A 153 -12.09 -14.58 -16.75
N PHE A 154 -12.11 -13.25 -16.55
CA PHE A 154 -10.95 -12.39 -16.74
C PHE A 154 -9.80 -12.84 -15.83
N TRP A 155 -10.04 -12.95 -14.52
CA TRP A 155 -9.00 -13.35 -13.56
C TRP A 155 -8.57 -14.81 -13.74
N GLU A 156 -9.48 -15.71 -14.11
CA GLU A 156 -9.12 -17.09 -14.44
C GLU A 156 -8.13 -17.14 -15.59
N ARG A 157 -8.40 -16.39 -16.67
CA ARG A 157 -7.51 -16.32 -17.84
C ARG A 157 -6.18 -15.69 -17.47
N THR A 158 -6.17 -14.55 -16.79
CA THR A 158 -4.95 -13.84 -16.40
C THR A 158 -4.01 -14.73 -15.59
N PHE A 159 -4.52 -15.48 -14.61
CA PHE A 159 -3.66 -16.33 -13.78
C PHE A 159 -3.35 -17.71 -14.38
N ARG A 160 -4.16 -18.19 -15.33
CA ARG A 160 -3.88 -19.43 -16.08
C ARG A 160 -2.83 -19.18 -17.15
N ASP A 161 -3.10 -18.22 -18.04
CA ASP A 161 -2.32 -18.00 -19.25
C ASP A 161 -1.13 -17.06 -18.99
N GLY A 162 -1.18 -16.30 -17.89
CA GLY A 162 -0.24 -15.21 -17.62
C GLY A 162 -0.64 -13.93 -18.33
N ASP A 163 0.11 -12.87 -18.04
CA ASP A 163 -0.02 -11.56 -18.68
C ASP A 163 1.36 -10.89 -18.61
N GLU A 164 2.11 -10.96 -19.71
CA GLU A 164 3.46 -10.42 -19.79
C GLU A 164 3.48 -8.90 -19.56
N GLY A 165 2.43 -8.19 -19.96
CA GLY A 165 2.30 -6.74 -19.79
C GLY A 165 2.31 -6.33 -18.31
N PHE A 166 1.73 -7.16 -17.44
CA PHE A 166 1.78 -6.97 -15.99
C PHE A 166 2.79 -7.86 -15.28
N GLY A 167 3.61 -8.63 -16.00
CA GLY A 167 4.58 -9.56 -15.43
C GLY A 167 3.98 -10.75 -14.69
N PHE A 168 2.76 -11.18 -15.01
CA PHE A 168 2.19 -12.43 -14.53
C PHE A 168 2.69 -13.59 -15.40
N LEU A 169 3.28 -14.60 -14.76
CA LEU A 169 3.72 -15.81 -15.45
C LEU A 169 2.53 -16.76 -15.69
N PRO A 170 2.56 -17.58 -16.75
CA PRO A 170 1.58 -18.64 -16.93
C PRO A 170 1.52 -19.55 -15.70
N GLY A 171 0.31 -19.88 -15.24
CA GLY A 171 0.09 -20.71 -14.07
C GLY A 171 0.51 -20.08 -12.74
N THR A 172 0.54 -18.75 -12.62
CA THR A 172 0.82 -18.05 -11.35
C THR A 172 -0.08 -18.56 -10.21
N VAL A 173 -1.35 -18.86 -10.51
CA VAL A 173 -2.26 -19.59 -9.62
C VAL A 173 -2.63 -20.91 -10.30
N PRO A 174 -2.02 -22.05 -9.94
CA PRO A 174 -2.16 -23.31 -10.68
C PRO A 174 -3.56 -23.93 -10.63
N SER A 175 -4.23 -23.88 -9.47
CA SER A 175 -5.54 -24.52 -9.31
C SER A 175 -6.68 -23.71 -9.93
N PRO A 176 -7.54 -24.32 -10.78
CA PRO A 176 -8.74 -23.66 -11.30
C PRO A 176 -9.69 -23.19 -10.19
N ASP A 177 -9.80 -23.96 -9.11
CA ASP A 177 -10.65 -23.59 -7.97
C ASP A 177 -10.09 -22.36 -7.25
N GLU A 178 -8.77 -22.30 -7.02
CA GLU A 178 -8.13 -21.12 -6.42
C GLU A 178 -8.28 -19.88 -7.30
N ARG A 179 -8.15 -20.03 -8.63
CA ARG A 179 -8.41 -18.93 -9.59
C ARG A 179 -9.85 -18.43 -9.52
N LYS A 180 -10.81 -19.31 -9.35
CA LYS A 180 -12.22 -18.94 -9.14
C LYS A 180 -12.41 -18.18 -7.83
N GLN A 181 -11.80 -18.65 -6.74
CA GLN A 181 -11.95 -18.00 -5.43
C GLN A 181 -11.29 -16.62 -5.38
N ILE A 182 -10.09 -16.46 -5.95
CA ILE A 182 -9.44 -15.14 -5.96
C ILE A 182 -10.22 -14.13 -6.83
N GLY A 183 -10.84 -14.57 -7.93
CA GLY A 183 -11.74 -13.72 -8.71
C GLY A 183 -12.95 -13.23 -7.91
N ARG A 184 -13.51 -14.09 -7.04
CA ARG A 184 -14.60 -13.70 -6.12
C ARG A 184 -14.14 -12.75 -5.01
N PHE A 185 -12.91 -12.94 -4.50
CA PHE A 185 -12.30 -12.00 -3.56
C PHE A 185 -12.13 -10.62 -4.19
N PHE A 186 -11.57 -10.52 -5.41
CA PHE A 186 -11.43 -9.25 -6.12
C PHE A 186 -12.78 -8.61 -6.48
N PHE A 187 -13.79 -9.41 -6.81
CA PHE A 187 -15.15 -8.90 -6.96
C PHE A 187 -15.68 -8.28 -5.66
N TRP A 188 -15.46 -8.94 -4.51
CA TRP A 188 -15.84 -8.40 -3.22
C TRP A 188 -15.08 -7.10 -2.90
N THR A 189 -13.78 -7.01 -3.17
CA THR A 189 -13.02 -5.77 -2.92
C THR A 189 -13.51 -4.61 -3.79
N ALA A 190 -13.92 -4.89 -5.04
CA ALA A 190 -14.54 -3.92 -5.94
C ALA A 190 -15.94 -3.49 -5.45
N TRP A 191 -16.78 -4.43 -5.00
CA TRP A 191 -18.08 -4.12 -4.40
C TRP A 191 -17.94 -3.20 -3.18
N VAL A 192 -17.01 -3.52 -2.27
CA VAL A 192 -16.69 -2.67 -1.11
C VAL A 192 -16.29 -1.27 -1.56
N ALA A 193 -15.53 -1.17 -2.65
CA ALA A 193 -15.03 0.09 -3.17
C ALA A 193 -16.10 0.97 -3.84
N SER A 194 -17.23 0.40 -4.29
CA SER A 194 -18.32 1.14 -4.94
C SER A 194 -19.55 1.33 -4.07
N ALA A 195 -19.98 0.30 -3.33
CA ALA A 195 -21.23 0.28 -2.60
C ALA A 195 -21.28 1.36 -1.51
N THR A 196 -22.31 2.19 -1.55
CA THR A 196 -22.50 3.31 -0.61
C THR A 196 -22.70 2.78 0.81
N ARG A 197 -21.93 3.26 1.76
CA ARG A 197 -22.06 2.87 3.16
C ARG A 197 -23.44 3.29 3.69
N PRO A 198 -24.13 2.46 4.50
CA PRO A 198 -25.44 2.80 5.04
C PRO A 198 -25.43 4.14 5.78
N GLY A 199 -26.37 5.02 5.44
CA GLY A 199 -26.50 6.35 6.05
C GLY A 199 -25.49 7.40 5.59
N THR A 200 -24.74 7.14 4.52
CA THR A 200 -23.76 8.08 3.95
C THR A 200 -23.96 8.24 2.44
N ASP A 201 -23.15 9.10 1.81
CA ASP A 201 -23.13 9.38 0.37
C ASP A 201 -21.87 8.85 -0.35
N HIS A 202 -21.03 8.09 0.36
CA HIS A 202 -19.77 7.56 -0.14
C HIS A 202 -19.64 6.05 0.11
N SER A 203 -18.74 5.39 -0.61
CA SER A 203 -18.49 3.96 -0.46
C SER A 203 -17.76 3.62 0.84
N TYR A 204 -17.66 2.33 1.18
CA TYR A 204 -16.91 1.88 2.37
C TYR A 204 -15.44 2.33 2.39
N THR A 205 -14.86 2.60 1.22
CA THR A 205 -13.49 3.09 1.00
C THR A 205 -13.42 4.61 0.73
N ASN A 206 -14.46 5.36 1.08
CA ASN A 206 -14.55 6.82 0.84
C ASN A 206 -14.44 7.20 -0.65
N ASN A 207 -15.13 6.45 -1.51
CA ASN A 207 -15.12 6.60 -2.98
C ASN A 207 -13.75 6.38 -3.63
N TRP A 208 -12.83 5.69 -2.96
CA TRP A 208 -11.64 5.15 -3.59
C TRP A 208 -11.96 3.78 -4.22
N PRO A 209 -11.48 3.43 -5.43
CA PRO A 209 -10.59 4.20 -6.29
C PRO A 209 -11.36 5.24 -7.12
N PRO A 210 -10.71 6.33 -7.57
CA PRO A 210 -11.32 7.31 -8.46
C PRO A 210 -11.74 6.69 -9.79
N ASP A 211 -13.05 6.59 -10.01
CA ASP A 211 -13.65 6.15 -11.27
C ASP A 211 -15.04 6.78 -11.42
N ARG A 212 -15.14 7.77 -12.30
CA ARG A 212 -16.39 8.51 -12.55
C ARG A 212 -17.47 7.66 -13.21
N SER A 213 -17.11 6.61 -13.94
CA SER A 213 -18.07 5.74 -14.64
C SER A 213 -18.95 4.96 -13.67
N VAL A 214 -18.40 4.62 -12.49
CA VAL A 214 -19.12 3.93 -11.40
C VAL A 214 -19.54 4.88 -10.27
N GLY A 215 -19.29 6.19 -10.43
CA GLY A 215 -19.72 7.22 -9.47
C GLY A 215 -18.76 7.45 -8.31
N ASN A 216 -17.52 6.94 -8.39
CA ASN A 216 -16.49 7.20 -7.41
C ASN A 216 -15.77 8.52 -7.71
N VAL A 217 -16.12 9.54 -6.94
CA VAL A 217 -15.50 10.87 -6.95
C VAL A 217 -15.12 11.26 -5.52
N ALA A 218 -14.10 12.11 -5.39
CA ALA A 218 -13.66 12.60 -4.09
C ALA A 218 -14.83 13.26 -3.33
N THR A 219 -14.99 12.90 -2.07
CA THR A 219 -16.03 13.46 -1.20
C THR A 219 -15.67 14.88 -0.77
N THR A 220 -16.68 15.65 -0.34
CA THR A 220 -16.47 16.99 0.21
C THR A 220 -15.52 16.98 1.41
N GLU A 221 -15.64 15.96 2.28
CA GLU A 221 -14.79 15.81 3.47
C GLU A 221 -13.31 15.64 3.10
N THR A 222 -12.99 14.92 2.02
CA THR A 222 -11.61 14.77 1.53
C THR A 222 -10.95 16.12 1.26
N TYR A 223 -11.68 17.06 0.65
CA TYR A 223 -11.15 18.42 0.40
C TYR A 223 -11.00 19.23 1.69
N ILE A 224 -12.00 19.18 2.58
CA ILE A 224 -11.97 19.90 3.87
C ILE A 224 -10.79 19.46 4.72
N TRP A 225 -10.59 18.15 4.90
CA TRP A 225 -9.50 17.62 5.72
C TRP A 225 -8.12 17.80 5.09
N SER A 226 -8.03 17.83 3.75
CA SER A 226 -6.78 18.16 3.07
C SER A 226 -6.32 19.59 3.38
N ILE A 227 -7.23 20.58 3.26
CA ILE A 227 -6.94 21.98 3.60
C ILE A 227 -6.68 22.12 5.10
N GLY A 228 -7.50 21.47 5.93
CA GLY A 228 -7.34 21.46 7.39
C GLY A 228 -5.99 20.91 7.83
N GLY A 229 -5.49 19.86 7.17
CA GLY A 229 -4.16 19.29 7.42
C GLY A 229 -3.03 20.26 7.10
N ILE A 230 -3.10 20.95 5.96
CA ILE A 230 -2.10 21.96 5.56
C ILE A 230 -2.07 23.12 6.56
N VAL A 231 -3.24 23.65 6.95
CA VAL A 231 -3.33 24.73 7.95
C VAL A 231 -2.79 24.27 9.29
N SER A 232 -3.15 23.07 9.73
CA SER A 232 -2.67 22.48 10.99
C SER A 232 -1.16 22.31 11.01
N LEU A 233 -0.55 21.90 9.88
CA LEU A 233 0.90 21.81 9.74
C LEU A 233 1.57 23.16 9.96
N PHE A 234 1.09 24.23 9.34
CA PHE A 234 1.66 25.57 9.52
C PHE A 234 1.52 26.09 10.95
N VAL A 235 0.37 25.87 11.58
CA VAL A 235 0.16 26.24 12.98
C VAL A 235 1.10 25.46 13.90
N ALA A 236 1.19 24.13 13.72
CA ALA A 236 2.05 23.28 14.53
C ALA A 236 3.53 23.65 14.37
N LEU A 237 3.98 23.89 13.12
CA LEU A 237 5.34 24.32 12.82
C LEU A 237 5.64 25.69 13.44
N GLY A 238 4.72 26.65 13.33
CA GLY A 238 4.86 27.98 13.92
C GLY A 238 4.98 27.92 15.45
N LEU A 239 4.11 27.17 16.12
CA LEU A 239 4.16 26.96 17.57
C LEU A 239 5.45 26.24 18.00
N PHE A 240 5.87 25.23 17.25
CA PHE A 240 7.11 24.52 17.49
C PHE A 240 8.32 25.45 17.43
N ILE A 241 8.45 26.23 16.33
CA ILE A 241 9.52 27.21 16.16
C ILE A 241 9.49 28.25 17.29
N PHE A 242 8.30 28.76 17.64
CA PHE A 242 8.13 29.71 18.73
C PHE A 242 8.66 29.17 20.06
N TRP A 243 8.29 27.95 20.45
CA TRP A 243 8.75 27.35 21.71
C TRP A 243 10.25 27.03 21.70
N VAL A 244 10.81 26.56 20.58
CA VAL A 244 12.26 26.34 20.46
C VAL A 244 13.05 27.62 20.76
N HIS A 245 12.62 28.76 20.23
CA HIS A 245 13.29 30.05 20.44
C HIS A 245 13.00 30.65 21.81
N ARG A 246 11.75 30.58 22.28
CA ARG A 246 11.34 31.10 23.59
C ARG A 246 12.02 30.35 24.74
N ASP A 247 11.97 29.02 24.73
CA ASP A 247 12.50 28.17 25.80
C ASP A 247 13.95 27.73 25.55
N ARG A 248 14.54 28.16 24.43
CA ARG A 248 15.94 27.92 24.09
C ARG A 248 16.32 26.43 24.12
N ILE A 249 15.42 25.56 23.64
CA ILE A 249 15.45 24.09 23.79
C ILE A 249 16.74 23.46 23.21
N TRP A 250 17.40 24.13 22.26
CA TRP A 250 18.66 23.68 21.65
C TRP A 250 19.78 24.73 21.67
N TYR A 251 19.68 25.71 22.56
CA TYR A 251 20.73 26.72 22.71
C TYR A 251 21.70 26.28 23.79
N GLY A 252 22.98 26.57 23.57
CA GLY A 252 24.06 26.24 24.49
C GLY A 252 25.32 25.84 23.73
N GLU A 253 26.43 25.73 24.44
CA GLU A 253 27.69 25.29 23.86
C GLU A 253 27.60 23.82 23.42
N ALA A 254 28.24 23.52 22.29
CA ALA A 254 28.33 22.16 21.78
C ALA A 254 29.16 21.28 22.73
N LYS A 255 28.50 20.47 23.55
CA LYS A 255 29.16 19.51 24.46
C LYS A 255 29.69 18.24 23.77
N GLY A 256 29.53 18.13 22.45
CA GLY A 256 29.84 16.92 21.69
C GLY A 256 31.34 16.63 21.59
N VAL A 257 32.18 17.65 21.37
CA VAL A 257 33.62 17.46 21.12
C VAL A 257 34.35 16.90 22.34
N PRO A 258 34.21 17.47 23.56
CA PRO A 258 34.89 16.94 24.74
C PRO A 258 34.41 15.55 25.15
N LEU A 259 33.14 15.22 24.85
CA LEU A 259 32.58 13.89 25.10
C LEU A 259 33.14 12.86 24.11
N ALA A 260 33.26 13.21 22.83
CA ALA A 260 33.84 12.35 21.82
C ALA A 260 35.31 12.01 22.14
N GLU A 261 36.12 13.01 22.52
CA GLU A 261 37.52 12.81 22.92
C GLU A 261 37.64 11.83 24.10
N LYS A 262 36.76 11.95 25.11
CA LYS A 262 36.71 11.00 26.23
C LYS A 262 36.32 9.60 25.79
N LEU A 263 35.35 9.46 24.88
CA LEU A 263 34.91 8.17 24.36
C LEU A 263 36.00 7.46 23.55
N VAL A 264 36.83 8.18 22.79
CA VAL A 264 37.95 7.59 22.03
C VAL A 264 38.99 6.94 22.94
N GLY A 265 39.21 7.51 24.12
CA GLY A 265 40.14 7.01 25.13
C GLY A 265 39.58 5.91 26.04
N MET A 266 38.28 5.57 25.93
CA MET A 266 37.70 4.51 26.75
C MET A 266 38.11 3.12 26.25
N PRO A 267 38.49 2.21 27.16
CA PRO A 267 38.83 0.83 26.81
C PRO A 267 37.61 0.07 26.28
N LEU A 268 37.84 -0.81 25.31
CA LEU A 268 36.79 -1.62 24.68
C LEU A 268 36.52 -2.91 25.48
N THR A 269 35.23 -3.17 25.72
CA THR A 269 34.75 -4.42 26.32
C THR A 269 34.64 -5.57 25.31
N SER A 270 34.61 -6.80 25.81
CA SER A 270 34.39 -8.00 25.00
C SER A 270 33.07 -7.97 24.23
N SER A 271 32.00 -7.44 24.83
CA SER A 271 30.67 -7.33 24.22
C SER A 271 30.65 -6.30 23.09
N GLN A 272 31.31 -5.14 23.28
CA GLN A 272 31.48 -4.13 22.22
C GLN A 272 32.29 -4.67 21.03
N LEU A 273 33.35 -5.44 21.30
CA LEU A 273 34.12 -6.06 20.22
C LEU A 273 33.31 -7.13 19.47
N LYS A 274 32.53 -7.96 20.18
CA LYS A 274 31.61 -8.94 19.56
C LYS A 274 30.50 -8.25 18.77
N ALA A 275 30.04 -7.07 19.19
CA ALA A 275 29.04 -6.27 18.47
C ALA A 275 29.50 -5.84 17.07
N ALA A 276 30.82 -5.75 16.81
CA ALA A 276 31.35 -5.47 15.48
C ALA A 276 30.86 -6.47 14.41
N LYS A 277 30.61 -7.73 14.80
CA LYS A 277 30.06 -8.76 13.89
C LYS A 277 28.63 -8.44 13.44
N TYR A 278 27.83 -7.77 14.27
CA TYR A 278 26.47 -7.35 13.89
C TYR A 278 26.53 -6.27 12.81
N PHE A 279 27.47 -5.31 12.89
CA PHE A 279 27.65 -4.32 11.84
C PHE A 279 28.02 -4.95 10.50
N LEU A 280 28.87 -5.98 10.50
CA LEU A 280 29.17 -6.74 9.29
C LEU A 280 27.89 -7.36 8.69
N VAL A 281 27.08 -8.03 9.50
CA VAL A 281 25.81 -8.63 9.03
C VAL A 281 24.84 -7.56 8.51
N VAL A 282 24.68 -6.45 9.23
CA VAL A 282 23.82 -5.32 8.81
C VAL A 282 24.27 -4.76 7.47
N ILE A 283 25.58 -4.58 7.28
CA ILE A 283 26.14 -4.12 6.01
C ILE A 283 25.84 -5.10 4.89
N LEU A 284 26.05 -6.40 5.10
CA LEU A 284 25.76 -7.43 4.10
C LEU A 284 24.26 -7.45 3.74
N LEU A 285 23.38 -7.38 4.73
CA LEU A 285 21.93 -7.29 4.50
C LEU A 285 21.54 -6.00 3.77
N PHE A 286 22.16 -4.87 4.11
CA PHE A 286 21.93 -3.60 3.42
C PHE A 286 22.37 -3.65 1.95
N LEU A 287 23.49 -4.32 1.66
CA LEU A 287 23.95 -4.54 0.28
C LEU A 287 22.97 -5.41 -0.51
N VAL A 288 22.49 -6.50 0.09
CA VAL A 288 21.47 -7.37 -0.52
C VAL A 288 20.17 -6.58 -0.75
N GLN A 289 19.67 -5.87 0.26
CA GLN A 289 18.47 -5.03 0.17
C GLN A 289 18.60 -3.97 -0.92
N THR A 290 19.72 -3.25 -0.97
CA THR A 290 19.95 -2.20 -1.98
C THR A 290 20.05 -2.79 -3.38
N SER A 291 20.60 -4.01 -3.52
CA SER A 291 20.66 -4.71 -4.81
C SER A 291 19.25 -5.08 -5.31
N PHE A 292 18.40 -5.64 -4.43
CA PHE A 292 16.99 -5.89 -4.76
C PHE A 292 16.22 -4.58 -5.01
N GLY A 293 16.49 -3.54 -4.22
CA GLY A 293 15.91 -2.21 -4.37
C GLY A 293 16.28 -1.54 -5.68
N GLY A 294 17.53 -1.65 -6.14
CA GLY A 294 17.97 -1.15 -7.45
C GLY A 294 17.27 -1.85 -8.61
N LEU A 295 17.15 -3.18 -8.54
CA LEU A 295 16.39 -4.00 -9.48
C LEU A 295 14.93 -3.52 -9.61
N LEU A 296 14.29 -3.15 -8.51
CA LEU A 296 12.89 -2.71 -8.48
C LEU A 296 12.72 -1.22 -8.78
N ALA A 297 13.55 -0.34 -8.23
CA ALA A 297 13.40 1.12 -8.35
C ALA A 297 13.57 1.62 -9.78
N MET A 298 14.46 1.02 -10.57
CA MET A 298 14.73 1.52 -11.93
C MET A 298 13.64 1.17 -12.94
N THR A 299 12.81 0.15 -12.62
CA THR A 299 11.60 -0.17 -13.38
C THR A 299 10.39 0.52 -12.79
N LEU A 300 10.20 0.47 -11.46
CA LEU A 300 8.99 0.93 -10.79
C LEU A 300 8.96 2.44 -10.50
N PHE A 301 10.09 3.15 -10.36
CA PHE A 301 10.06 4.58 -10.06
C PHE A 301 9.63 5.45 -11.26
N PRO A 302 10.24 5.30 -12.47
CA PRO A 302 9.73 5.99 -13.66
C PRO A 302 8.30 5.56 -14.01
N LEU A 303 8.00 4.28 -13.83
CA LEU A 303 6.66 3.72 -14.01
C LEU A 303 5.67 4.39 -13.04
N GLY A 304 5.99 4.48 -11.75
CA GLY A 304 5.13 5.11 -10.74
C GLY A 304 4.87 6.59 -11.02
N ILE A 305 5.86 7.35 -11.52
CA ILE A 305 5.65 8.73 -11.99
C ILE A 305 4.68 8.76 -13.18
N ALA A 306 4.89 7.89 -14.17
CA ALA A 306 4.01 7.79 -15.33
C ALA A 306 2.59 7.35 -14.94
N GLN A 307 2.45 6.41 -13.99
CA GLN A 307 1.18 5.96 -13.45
C GLN A 307 0.47 7.07 -12.69
N ALA A 308 1.18 7.85 -11.87
CA ALA A 308 0.60 9.00 -11.18
C ALA A 308 0.06 10.04 -12.18
N TRP A 309 0.81 10.31 -13.24
CA TRP A 309 0.41 11.24 -14.30
C TRP A 309 -0.79 10.74 -15.11
N THR A 310 -0.79 9.47 -15.51
CA THR A 310 -1.92 8.84 -16.21
C THR A 310 -3.15 8.76 -15.31
N SER A 311 -2.99 8.43 -14.02
CA SER A 311 -4.07 8.43 -13.04
C SER A 311 -4.73 9.80 -12.92
N TYR A 312 -3.92 10.87 -12.97
CA TYR A 312 -4.40 12.25 -12.93
C TYR A 312 -5.19 12.63 -14.19
N LYS A 313 -4.75 12.21 -15.38
CA LYS A 313 -5.37 12.61 -16.65
C LYS A 313 -6.53 11.73 -17.10
N GLU A 314 -6.36 10.42 -16.99
CA GLU A 314 -7.17 9.41 -17.68
C GLU A 314 -7.96 8.53 -16.68
N GLY A 315 -7.64 8.63 -15.38
CA GLY A 315 -8.26 7.86 -14.30
C GLY A 315 -7.35 6.74 -13.80
N LEU A 316 -7.55 6.34 -12.54
CA LEU A 316 -6.63 5.41 -11.87
C LEU A 316 -6.54 4.08 -12.64
N TRP A 317 -7.67 3.53 -13.08
CA TRP A 317 -7.69 2.23 -13.77
C TRP A 317 -6.82 2.20 -15.04
N VAL A 318 -6.72 3.32 -15.78
CA VAL A 318 -5.92 3.42 -17.02
C VAL A 318 -4.42 3.31 -16.72
N ALA A 319 -3.98 3.84 -15.57
CA ALA A 319 -2.60 3.68 -15.10
C ALA A 319 -2.25 2.23 -14.75
N TRP A 320 -3.25 1.34 -14.68
CA TRP A 320 -3.13 -0.07 -14.37
C TRP A 320 -3.68 -0.96 -15.49
N ASP A 321 -3.84 -0.44 -16.71
CA ASP A 321 -4.26 -1.21 -17.90
C ASP A 321 -3.04 -1.69 -18.72
N VAL A 322 -3.17 -2.82 -19.44
CA VAL A 322 -2.07 -3.43 -20.23
C VAL A 322 -1.49 -2.42 -21.24
N SER A 323 -2.36 -1.61 -21.84
CA SER A 323 -1.97 -0.61 -22.85
C SER A 323 -1.02 0.47 -22.33
N PHE A 324 -0.97 0.68 -21.01
CA PHE A 324 0.00 1.56 -20.39
C PHE A 324 1.40 0.92 -20.32
N PHE A 325 1.49 -0.36 -19.98
CA PHE A 325 2.75 -1.10 -19.83
C PHE A 325 3.39 -1.47 -21.17
N GLU A 326 2.61 -1.63 -22.23
CA GLU A 326 3.10 -1.91 -23.59
C GLU A 326 3.75 -0.70 -24.29
N ARG A 327 3.74 0.49 -23.67
CA ARG A 327 4.31 1.71 -24.27
C ARG A 327 5.82 1.53 -24.51
N PRO A 328 6.36 1.87 -25.70
CA PRO A 328 7.78 1.67 -26.05
C PRO A 328 8.78 2.29 -25.06
N VAL A 329 8.40 3.41 -24.45
CA VAL A 329 9.20 4.11 -23.44
C VAL A 329 9.38 3.26 -22.18
N ILE A 330 8.35 2.50 -21.77
CA ILE A 330 8.37 1.64 -20.58
C ILE A 330 9.28 0.42 -20.80
N SER A 331 9.22 -0.19 -22.00
CA SER A 331 10.11 -1.29 -22.38
C SER A 331 11.58 -0.86 -22.45
N LEU A 332 11.88 0.34 -22.98
CA LEU A 332 13.23 0.91 -23.01
C LEU A 332 13.81 1.14 -21.61
N LEU A 333 12.99 1.62 -20.67
CA LEU A 333 13.39 1.81 -19.27
C LEU A 333 13.78 0.49 -18.60
N GLY A 334 13.11 -0.61 -18.94
CA GLY A 334 13.46 -1.95 -18.47
C GLY A 334 14.85 -2.42 -18.94
N GLN A 335 15.25 -2.09 -20.17
CA GLN A 335 16.54 -2.50 -20.74
C GLN A 335 17.73 -1.67 -20.21
N LEU A 336 17.49 -0.42 -19.82
CA LEU A 336 18.52 0.46 -19.26
C LEU A 336 19.01 0.07 -17.84
N ARG A 337 18.41 -0.97 -17.26
CA ARG A 337 18.74 -1.52 -15.94
C ARG A 337 20.24 -1.81 -15.71
N ILE A 338 20.97 -2.19 -16.75
CA ILE A 338 22.40 -2.55 -16.64
C ILE A 338 23.29 -1.40 -16.13
N ILE A 339 22.91 -0.15 -16.40
CA ILE A 339 23.72 1.04 -16.06
C ILE A 339 23.74 1.28 -14.54
N PRO A 340 22.60 1.49 -13.85
CA PRO A 340 22.59 1.69 -12.42
C PRO A 340 22.98 0.45 -11.61
N ASP A 341 22.65 -0.77 -12.08
CA ASP A 341 23.11 -2.01 -11.43
C ASP A 341 24.65 -2.04 -11.37
N THR A 342 25.30 -1.64 -12.48
CA THR A 342 26.76 -1.50 -12.52
C THR A 342 27.26 -0.41 -11.58
N VAL A 343 26.58 0.74 -11.48
CA VAL A 343 26.97 1.83 -10.56
C VAL A 343 26.88 1.39 -9.10
N ILE A 344 25.79 0.74 -8.68
CA ILE A 344 25.61 0.25 -7.30
C ILE A 344 26.67 -0.81 -6.97
N ILE A 345 26.93 -1.75 -7.87
CA ILE A 345 27.94 -2.79 -7.67
C ILE A 345 29.33 -2.16 -7.55
N VAL A 346 29.71 -1.32 -8.52
CA VAL A 346 31.06 -0.78 -8.63
C VAL A 346 31.37 0.26 -7.56
N PHE A 347 30.42 1.13 -7.21
CA PHE A 347 30.66 2.25 -6.28
C PHE A 347 30.04 2.05 -4.89
N GLY A 348 29.10 1.12 -4.72
CA GLY A 348 28.50 0.78 -3.43
C GLY A 348 29.06 -0.52 -2.86
N VAL A 349 28.81 -1.64 -3.54
CA VAL A 349 29.11 -2.99 -3.03
C VAL A 349 30.61 -3.23 -2.94
N LEU A 350 31.35 -3.03 -4.03
CA LEU A 350 32.79 -3.34 -4.08
C LEU A 350 33.62 -2.52 -3.07
N PRO A 351 33.44 -1.19 -2.93
CA PRO A 351 34.20 -0.40 -1.97
C PRO A 351 33.87 -0.77 -0.52
N LEU A 352 32.62 -1.11 -0.22
CA LEU A 352 32.20 -1.51 1.11
C LEU A 352 32.72 -2.89 1.50
N VAL A 353 32.70 -3.83 0.56
CA VAL A 353 33.35 -5.14 0.72
C VAL A 353 34.86 -4.96 0.94
N TYR A 354 35.52 -4.14 0.12
CA TYR A 354 36.94 -3.80 0.30
C TYR A 354 37.22 -3.20 1.67
N PHE A 355 36.41 -2.24 2.13
CA PHE A 355 36.52 -1.62 3.44
C PHE A 355 36.39 -2.66 4.57
N LEU A 356 35.41 -3.56 4.48
CA LEU A 356 35.21 -4.62 5.46
C LEU A 356 36.43 -5.56 5.54
N PHE A 357 36.90 -6.06 4.40
CA PHE A 357 38.08 -6.94 4.38
C PHE A 357 39.35 -6.24 4.87
N LYS A 358 39.50 -4.94 4.61
CA LYS A 358 40.66 -4.17 5.08
C LYS A 358 40.57 -3.84 6.57
N THR A 359 39.38 -3.54 7.09
CA THR A 359 39.23 -2.98 8.44
C THR A 359 38.96 -4.04 9.50
N PHE A 360 38.24 -5.12 9.15
CA PHE A 360 37.90 -6.19 10.09
C PHE A 360 39.12 -6.89 10.73
N PRO A 361 40.25 -7.10 10.02
CA PRO A 361 41.47 -7.63 10.64
C PRO A 361 42.20 -6.63 11.55
N HIS A 362 41.91 -5.33 11.42
CA HIS A 362 42.59 -4.24 12.15
C HIS A 362 41.72 -3.65 13.26
N LEU A 363 40.70 -4.38 13.73
CA LEU A 363 39.91 -3.98 14.89
C LEU A 363 40.83 -3.87 16.12
N LYS A 364 40.62 -2.83 16.94
CA LYS A 364 41.36 -2.65 18.19
C LYS A 364 41.28 -3.93 19.03
N ALA A 365 42.43 -4.34 19.59
CA ALA A 365 42.49 -5.50 20.45
C ALA A 365 41.55 -5.33 21.65
N GLN A 366 41.01 -6.45 22.13
CA GLN A 366 40.25 -6.49 23.36
C GLN A 366 41.14 -6.05 24.52
N GLU A 367 40.82 -4.92 25.13
CA GLU A 367 41.60 -4.44 26.28
C GLU A 367 41.07 -5.05 27.59
N ILE A 368 39.76 -5.28 27.72
CA ILE A 368 39.12 -5.80 28.95
C ILE A 368 38.59 -7.22 28.74
N LYS A 369 39.02 -8.17 29.59
CA LYS A 369 38.58 -9.58 29.56
C LYS A 369 37.14 -9.76 30.05
N GLU A 370 36.48 -10.88 29.74
CA GLU A 370 35.06 -11.12 30.10
C GLU A 370 34.77 -11.06 31.62
N GLU A 371 35.78 -11.27 32.46
CA GLU A 371 35.67 -11.27 33.92
C GLU A 371 36.15 -9.96 34.57
N GLU A 372 36.64 -8.98 33.78
CA GLU A 372 37.16 -7.71 34.30
C GLU A 372 36.12 -6.58 34.23
N SER A 373 35.97 -5.85 35.33
CA SER A 373 35.13 -4.65 35.40
C SER A 373 35.83 -3.46 34.76
N VAL A 374 35.12 -2.79 33.83
CA VAL A 374 35.56 -1.53 33.22
C VAL A 374 35.75 -0.43 34.27
N TRP A 375 34.90 -0.44 35.31
CA TRP A 375 34.88 0.57 36.36
C TRP A 375 36.10 0.45 37.29
N ASP A 376 36.51 -0.78 37.62
CA ASP A 376 37.69 -1.03 38.45
C ASP A 376 38.97 -0.56 37.77
N ARG A 377 39.08 -0.76 36.44
CA ARG A 377 40.25 -0.32 35.66
C ARG A 377 40.29 1.18 35.42
N LEU A 378 39.13 1.84 35.38
CA LEU A 378 39.03 3.31 35.32
C LEU A 378 39.17 3.98 36.70
N GLY A 379 39.37 3.21 37.77
CA GLY A 379 39.49 3.72 39.14
C GLY A 379 38.18 4.30 39.69
N VAL A 380 37.04 3.93 39.10
CA VAL A 380 35.70 4.39 39.50
C VAL A 380 35.04 3.29 40.32
N LYS A 381 34.91 3.48 41.63
CA LYS A 381 34.05 2.62 42.47
C LYS A 381 32.60 3.12 42.33
N LEU A 382 31.72 2.26 41.82
CA LEU A 382 30.27 2.51 41.78
C LEU A 382 29.62 2.38 43.15
#